data_AF-A0A955AIT0-F1
#
_entry.id   AF-A0A955AIT0-F1
#
_cell.length_a   1.000
_cell.length_b   1.000
_cell.length_c   1.000
_cell.angle_alpha   90.00
_cell.angle_beta   90.00
_cell.angle_gamma   90.00
#
_symmetry.space_group_name_H-M   'P 1'
#
loop_
_entity.id
_entity.type
_entity.pdbx_description
1 polymer ?
#
loop_
_entity_poly.entity_id
_entity_poly.type
_entity_poly.pdbx_seq_one_letter_code
_entity_poly.pdbx_strand_id
1 'polypeptide(L)'
;MTWIRGIQVTAILLLTGVAANAQLLRDDFDVLHDYSTGTVPAGGIWSGVHNSTNGGDAVTPGFFVANGTDAFGGSKAGVLFIEDLNLHANTNGNLGTGWEPAWTNAPFLYTEVPADKNFEVTTKIDNQTTGFWASSGILARVKGDPVGQGLGDAISGFNSAAVASFYPAEDNHQIQLQIIRPNETGTAAVEDENNAAVPVAGIFPLYLRMVKEGPTFTSWASEDGTNWSQYNGLEVNAALAESGKTLEVGLYNTRYGGSAGDVDFDFFEINITDPVTVTSATWIVDSAGNWNNFANWDANVAGAIPNNNQVAVLFGSAITAPKTVYSDSAVAAKSITFDNANKYAVAGTGGVTLAANTGSASLIVSQGSHEFQTSLTLASNTTANAAANTKLDINNTLDLGGHTLTISGGGQVNINNDVVSGNG
;
A
#
# COMPACT_ATOMS: atom_id res chain seq x y z
N MET A 1 -44.86 1.01 -35.77
CA MET A 1 -43.51 0.65 -36.23
C MET A 1 -42.59 1.74 -35.71
N THR A 2 -42.06 1.55 -34.51
CA THR A 2 -41.40 2.60 -33.72
C THR A 2 -39.99 2.11 -33.44
N TRP A 3 -38.99 2.77 -34.03
CA TRP A 3 -37.58 2.41 -33.89
C TRP A 3 -37.02 3.01 -32.60
N ILE A 4 -36.60 2.16 -31.66
CA ILE A 4 -35.83 2.55 -30.48
C ILE A 4 -34.36 2.64 -30.91
N ARG A 5 -33.75 3.83 -30.76
CA ARG A 5 -32.31 4.03 -30.93
C ARG A 5 -31.59 3.48 -29.70
N GLY A 6 -30.76 2.44 -29.90
CA GLY A 6 -29.84 1.95 -28.89
C GLY A 6 -28.78 2.99 -28.57
N ILE A 7 -28.67 3.34 -27.29
CA ILE A 7 -27.56 4.10 -26.73
C ILE A 7 -26.39 3.13 -26.65
N GLN A 8 -25.36 3.32 -27.49
CA GLN A 8 -24.06 2.68 -27.30
C GLN A 8 -23.36 3.43 -26.17
N VAL A 9 -23.29 2.80 -25.00
CA VAL A 9 -22.38 3.22 -23.92
C VAL A 9 -21.01 2.67 -24.29
N THR A 10 -20.15 3.53 -24.85
CA THR A 10 -18.74 3.21 -25.03
C THR A 10 -18.10 3.18 -23.64
N ALA A 11 -17.87 2.00 -23.09
CA ALA A 11 -17.00 1.83 -21.94
C ALA A 11 -15.61 2.34 -22.33
N ILE A 12 -15.20 3.47 -21.76
CA ILE A 12 -13.81 3.93 -21.80
C ILE A 12 -13.06 3.02 -20.85
N LEU A 13 -12.48 1.94 -21.38
CA LEU A 13 -11.49 1.15 -20.69
C LEU A 13 -10.21 2.00 -20.64
N LEU A 14 -10.06 2.78 -19.57
CA LEU A 14 -8.76 3.28 -19.14
C LEU A 14 -7.94 2.06 -18.73
N LEU A 15 -7.17 1.50 -19.67
CA LEU A 15 -6.07 0.60 -19.34
C LEU A 15 -4.99 1.43 -18.62
N THR A 16 -5.18 1.64 -17.33
CA THR A 16 -4.05 1.83 -16.43
C THR A 16 -3.29 0.49 -16.41
N GLY A 17 -1.96 0.55 -16.48
CA GLY A 17 -1.10 -0.63 -16.65
C GLY A 17 -1.52 -1.75 -15.71
N VAL A 18 -2.07 -2.83 -16.28
CA VAL A 18 -2.46 -4.01 -15.51
C VAL A 18 -1.19 -4.55 -14.88
N ALA A 19 -1.11 -4.49 -13.55
CA ALA A 19 -0.03 -5.13 -12.81
C ALA A 19 0.09 -6.57 -13.31
N ALA A 20 1.29 -6.96 -13.73
CA ALA A 20 1.55 -8.36 -14.04
C ALA A 20 1.19 -9.19 -12.79
N ASN A 21 0.47 -10.29 -12.95
CA ASN A 21 0.07 -11.21 -11.88
C ASN A 21 -0.90 -10.64 -10.83
N ALA A 22 -2.12 -10.30 -11.23
CA ALA A 22 -3.23 -10.10 -10.31
C ALA A 22 -3.81 -11.44 -9.84
N GLN A 23 -3.93 -11.65 -8.53
CA GLN A 23 -4.62 -12.77 -7.90
C GLN A 23 -5.84 -12.24 -7.14
N LEU A 24 -7.03 -12.59 -7.60
CA LEU A 24 -8.29 -12.27 -6.93
C LEU A 24 -8.71 -13.45 -6.06
N LEU A 25 -8.90 -13.21 -4.77
CA LEU A 25 -9.45 -14.16 -3.80
C LEU A 25 -10.75 -13.58 -3.25
N ARG A 26 -11.80 -14.39 -3.19
CA ARG A 26 -13.11 -13.98 -2.68
C ARG A 26 -13.75 -15.11 -1.88
N ASP A 27 -14.39 -14.74 -0.78
CA ASP A 27 -15.30 -15.59 -0.03
C ASP A 27 -16.60 -14.82 0.21
N ASP A 28 -17.72 -15.40 -0.23
CA ASP A 28 -19.08 -14.89 -0.03
C ASP A 28 -19.72 -15.50 1.23
N PHE A 29 -18.98 -16.31 1.99
CA PHE A 29 -19.44 -16.95 3.22
C PHE A 29 -20.73 -17.77 3.07
N ASP A 30 -20.94 -18.34 1.87
CA ASP A 30 -22.08 -19.19 1.52
C ASP A 30 -21.91 -20.65 1.98
N VAL A 31 -20.77 -21.00 2.57
CA VAL A 31 -20.46 -22.36 3.04
C VAL A 31 -20.42 -22.37 4.56
N LEU A 32 -21.19 -23.29 5.17
CA LEU A 32 -21.20 -23.45 6.62
C LEU A 32 -19.80 -23.82 7.12
N HIS A 33 -19.23 -22.97 7.96
CA HIS A 33 -17.98 -23.27 8.65
C HIS A 33 -17.90 -22.60 10.01
N ASP A 34 -17.49 -23.37 11.02
CA ASP A 34 -17.30 -22.90 12.39
C ASP A 34 -15.81 -22.60 12.63
N TYR A 35 -15.46 -21.33 12.55
CA TYR A 35 -14.10 -20.85 12.77
C TYR A 35 -13.69 -20.92 14.24
N SER A 36 -14.63 -21.05 15.19
CA SER A 36 -14.31 -21.13 16.62
C SER A 36 -13.40 -22.33 16.97
N THR A 37 -13.45 -23.36 16.12
CA THR A 37 -12.58 -24.54 16.18
C THR A 37 -11.09 -24.24 15.97
N GLY A 38 -10.73 -23.04 15.50
CA GLY A 38 -9.35 -22.69 15.17
C GLY A 38 -8.91 -23.20 13.79
N THR A 39 -9.86 -23.60 12.95
CA THR A 39 -9.59 -24.17 11.62
C THR A 39 -10.29 -23.37 10.52
N VAL A 40 -9.80 -23.53 9.29
CA VAL A 40 -10.35 -22.90 8.09
C VAL A 40 -10.74 -23.97 7.06
N PRO A 41 -11.71 -23.70 6.15
CA PRO A 41 -12.11 -24.65 5.12
C PRO A 41 -10.94 -25.09 4.23
N ALA A 42 -10.81 -26.40 4.01
CA ALA A 42 -9.80 -26.93 3.09
C ALA A 42 -10.09 -26.49 1.65
N GLY A 43 -9.08 -25.90 0.98
CA GLY A 43 -9.21 -25.39 -0.38
C GLY A 43 -9.95 -24.05 -0.50
N GLY A 44 -10.31 -23.42 0.63
CA GLY A 44 -10.76 -22.03 0.67
C GLY A 44 -9.61 -21.03 0.52
N ILE A 45 -9.92 -19.74 0.64
CA ILE A 45 -8.94 -18.66 0.53
C ILE A 45 -8.18 -18.38 1.84
N TRP A 46 -8.72 -18.87 2.96
CA TRP A 46 -8.22 -18.54 4.29
C TRP A 46 -6.99 -19.38 4.65
N SER A 47 -6.01 -18.73 5.27
CA SER A 47 -4.77 -19.36 5.73
C SER A 47 -4.85 -19.76 7.21
N GLY A 48 -5.65 -19.05 8.01
CA GLY A 48 -5.83 -19.37 9.41
C GLY A 48 -6.78 -18.43 10.12
N VAL A 49 -6.91 -18.66 11.43
CA VAL A 49 -7.71 -17.83 12.33
C VAL A 49 -6.92 -17.60 13.62
N HIS A 50 -6.93 -16.36 14.10
CA HIS A 50 -6.42 -15.98 15.42
C HIS A 50 -7.59 -15.78 16.38
N ASN A 51 -7.36 -16.10 17.65
CA ASN A 51 -8.32 -15.93 18.75
C ASN A 51 -9.72 -16.48 18.41
N SER A 52 -9.76 -17.70 17.85
CA SER A 52 -10.99 -18.30 17.28
C SER A 52 -12.15 -18.38 18.27
N THR A 53 -11.85 -18.56 19.56
CA THR A 53 -12.88 -18.63 20.60
C THR A 53 -13.52 -17.27 20.90
N ASN A 54 -12.97 -16.17 20.37
CA ASN A 54 -13.44 -14.80 20.55
C ASN A 54 -13.77 -14.48 22.03
N GLY A 55 -12.81 -14.76 22.91
CA GLY A 55 -13.01 -14.67 24.36
C GLY A 55 -13.79 -15.83 24.99
N GLY A 56 -14.68 -16.51 24.24
CA GLY A 56 -15.53 -17.60 24.69
C GLY A 56 -14.84 -18.63 25.58
N ASP A 57 -15.47 -18.94 26.71
CA ASP A 57 -15.09 -20.07 27.57
C ASP A 57 -15.93 -21.32 27.22
N ALA A 58 -15.65 -22.44 27.88
CA ALA A 58 -16.40 -23.69 27.65
C ALA A 58 -17.90 -23.61 28.01
N VAL A 59 -18.36 -22.51 28.62
CA VAL A 59 -19.71 -22.32 29.16
C VAL A 59 -20.52 -21.36 28.27
N THR A 60 -19.91 -20.33 27.69
CA THR A 60 -20.50 -19.42 26.71
C THR A 60 -19.52 -19.16 25.55
N PRO A 61 -19.47 -20.04 24.54
CA PRO A 61 -18.59 -19.83 23.39
C PRO A 61 -19.08 -18.60 22.60
N GLY A 62 -18.15 -17.69 22.25
CA GLY A 62 -18.41 -16.67 21.24
C GLY A 62 -18.63 -17.34 19.88
N PHE A 63 -19.48 -16.75 19.03
CA PHE A 63 -19.76 -17.29 17.71
C PHE A 63 -18.80 -16.68 16.69
N PHE A 64 -18.16 -17.53 15.91
CA PHE A 64 -17.32 -17.14 14.78
C PHE A 64 -17.61 -18.11 13.64
N VAL A 65 -18.63 -17.81 12.84
CA VAL A 65 -19.25 -18.79 11.94
C VAL A 65 -19.64 -18.17 10.60
N ALA A 66 -19.37 -18.87 9.50
CA ALA A 66 -19.93 -18.54 8.18
C ALA A 66 -21.16 -19.40 7.90
N ASN A 67 -22.18 -18.81 7.24
CA ASN A 67 -23.44 -19.46 6.86
C ASN A 67 -24.12 -20.25 8.01
N GLY A 68 -24.07 -19.70 9.22
CA GLY A 68 -24.40 -20.41 10.45
C GLY A 68 -25.71 -19.97 11.12
N THR A 69 -25.76 -20.16 12.44
CA THR A 69 -26.81 -19.65 13.31
C THR A 69 -26.20 -18.93 14.50
N ASP A 70 -26.86 -17.88 14.98
CA ASP A 70 -26.46 -17.17 16.20
C ASP A 70 -26.80 -17.97 17.49
N ALA A 71 -26.42 -17.41 18.65
CA ALA A 71 -26.69 -17.99 19.97
C ALA A 71 -28.17 -18.26 20.27
N PHE A 72 -29.09 -17.57 19.60
CA PHE A 72 -30.52 -17.66 19.79
C PHE A 72 -31.22 -18.50 18.71
N GLY A 73 -30.45 -19.12 17.81
CA GLY A 73 -30.96 -19.92 16.69
C GLY A 73 -31.46 -19.08 15.51
N GLY A 74 -31.16 -17.78 15.49
CA GLY A 74 -31.35 -16.92 14.33
C GLY A 74 -30.43 -17.32 13.18
N SER A 75 -30.96 -17.29 11.96
CA SER A 75 -30.19 -17.66 10.76
C SER A 75 -29.18 -16.57 10.40
N LYS A 76 -27.93 -16.95 10.15
CA LYS A 76 -26.84 -16.10 9.65
C LYS A 76 -26.35 -16.65 8.31
N ALA A 77 -27.28 -16.76 7.37
CA ALA A 77 -27.02 -17.36 6.06
C ALA A 77 -26.30 -16.37 5.14
N GLY A 78 -25.27 -16.84 4.42
CA GLY A 78 -24.50 -16.01 3.46
C GLY A 78 -23.68 -14.89 4.10
N VAL A 79 -23.38 -14.99 5.40
CA VAL A 79 -22.53 -14.02 6.10
C VAL A 79 -21.53 -14.74 7.00
N LEU A 80 -20.39 -14.10 7.24
CA LEU A 80 -19.53 -14.36 8.38
C LEU A 80 -20.06 -13.58 9.58
N PHE A 81 -20.59 -14.31 10.55
CA PHE A 81 -21.06 -13.79 11.83
C PHE A 81 -19.96 -13.91 12.88
N ILE A 82 -19.65 -12.78 13.52
CA ILE A 82 -18.73 -12.74 14.66
C ILE A 82 -19.48 -12.09 15.84
N GLU A 83 -19.71 -12.86 16.89
CA GLU A 83 -20.36 -12.41 18.14
C GLU A 83 -19.34 -12.37 19.28
N ASP A 84 -19.23 -11.22 19.94
CA ASP A 84 -18.49 -11.07 21.19
C ASP A 84 -19.47 -10.98 22.38
N LEU A 85 -19.42 -12.01 23.24
CA LEU A 85 -20.19 -12.05 24.48
C LEU A 85 -19.45 -11.24 25.56
N ASN A 86 -20.18 -10.31 26.18
CA ASN A 86 -19.76 -9.28 27.15
C ASN A 86 -18.82 -9.70 28.32
N LEU A 87 -18.41 -10.97 28.46
CA LEU A 87 -18.00 -11.57 29.72
C LEU A 87 -16.50 -11.90 29.85
N HIS A 88 -15.63 -11.52 28.89
CA HIS A 88 -14.25 -12.03 28.87
C HIS A 88 -13.20 -11.03 29.34
N ALA A 89 -12.46 -11.44 30.36
CA ALA A 89 -11.24 -10.77 30.81
C ALA A 89 -10.08 -11.12 29.88
N ASN A 90 -9.42 -10.10 29.35
CA ASN A 90 -8.18 -10.22 28.60
C ASN A 90 -7.03 -10.73 29.50
N THR A 91 -5.86 -10.92 28.90
CA THR A 91 -4.62 -11.37 29.58
C THR A 91 -4.24 -10.56 30.81
N ASN A 92 -4.68 -9.30 30.88
CA ASN A 92 -4.41 -8.37 31.97
C ASN A 92 -5.56 -8.30 32.99
N GLY A 93 -6.60 -9.12 32.85
CA GLY A 93 -7.76 -9.16 33.75
C GLY A 93 -8.86 -8.14 33.44
N ASN A 94 -8.71 -7.34 32.38
CA ASN A 94 -9.69 -6.32 31.98
C ASN A 94 -10.69 -6.89 30.97
N LEU A 95 -11.96 -6.48 31.03
CA LEU A 95 -12.95 -6.92 30.05
C LEU A 95 -12.70 -6.27 28.67
N GLY A 96 -12.70 -7.07 27.60
CA GLY A 96 -12.62 -6.57 26.22
C GLY A 96 -11.71 -7.38 25.29
N THR A 97 -11.87 -7.12 24.00
CA THR A 97 -11.09 -7.69 22.89
C THR A 97 -10.49 -6.58 22.04
N GLY A 98 -9.23 -6.72 21.66
CA GLY A 98 -8.51 -5.65 20.94
C GLY A 98 -7.47 -6.17 19.96
N TRP A 99 -6.98 -5.24 19.16
CA TRP A 99 -5.74 -5.35 18.39
C TRP A 99 -4.82 -4.17 18.72
N GLU A 100 -4.58 -3.96 20.00
CA GLU A 100 -3.63 -2.99 20.58
C GLU A 100 -2.44 -3.74 21.19
N PRO A 101 -1.24 -3.15 21.27
CA PRO A 101 -0.10 -3.78 21.94
C PRO A 101 -0.33 -4.24 23.39
N ALA A 102 -1.33 -3.72 24.12
CA ALA A 102 -1.80 -4.35 25.36
C ALA A 102 -2.78 -5.51 25.14
N TRP A 103 -3.57 -5.50 24.07
CA TRP A 103 -4.73 -6.35 23.81
C TRP A 103 -4.67 -6.95 22.38
N THR A 104 -4.29 -8.22 22.24
CA THR A 104 -4.13 -8.91 20.94
C THR A 104 -5.03 -10.14 20.84
N ASN A 105 -6.21 -10.04 21.44
CA ASN A 105 -7.12 -11.15 21.74
C ASN A 105 -8.43 -11.11 20.93
N ALA A 106 -8.57 -10.17 20.00
CA ALA A 106 -9.71 -10.11 19.10
C ALA A 106 -9.66 -11.20 18.01
N PRO A 107 -10.81 -11.75 17.59
CA PRO A 107 -10.91 -12.73 16.51
C PRO A 107 -10.44 -12.11 15.20
N PHE A 108 -9.70 -12.90 14.42
CA PHE A 108 -9.20 -12.46 13.12
C PHE A 108 -9.08 -13.65 12.18
N LEU A 109 -9.88 -13.63 11.10
CA LEU A 109 -9.83 -14.60 10.01
C LEU A 109 -8.99 -14.01 8.89
N TYR A 110 -7.94 -14.69 8.46
CA TYR A 110 -6.94 -14.09 7.57
C TYR A 110 -6.46 -15.01 6.44
N THR A 111 -6.03 -14.37 5.35
CA THR A 111 -5.19 -14.97 4.31
C THR A 111 -3.77 -14.42 4.43
N GLU A 112 -2.78 -15.25 4.12
CA GLU A 112 -1.39 -14.81 4.03
C GLU A 112 -1.10 -14.14 2.69
N VAL A 113 -0.42 -12.99 2.73
CA VAL A 113 -0.02 -12.21 1.56
C VAL A 113 1.47 -11.86 1.69
N PRO A 114 2.32 -12.05 0.67
CA PRO A 114 3.70 -11.58 0.75
C PRO A 114 3.76 -10.05 0.92
N ALA A 115 4.59 -9.56 1.85
CA ALA A 115 4.61 -8.14 2.22
C ALA A 115 5.09 -7.21 1.09
N ASP A 116 5.83 -7.77 0.13
CA ASP A 116 6.29 -7.07 -1.07
C ASP A 116 5.21 -6.95 -2.16
N LYS A 117 3.99 -7.48 -1.97
CA LYS A 117 2.85 -7.26 -2.88
C LYS A 117 2.05 -6.02 -2.51
N ASN A 118 1.38 -5.48 -3.52
CA ASN A 118 0.28 -4.55 -3.34
C ASN A 118 -1.03 -5.34 -3.18
N PHE A 119 -2.01 -4.77 -2.52
CA PHE A 119 -3.34 -5.35 -2.48
C PHE A 119 -4.45 -4.31 -2.34
N GLU A 120 -5.63 -4.67 -2.82
CA GLU A 120 -6.89 -4.00 -2.51
C GLU A 120 -7.81 -5.03 -1.84
N VAL A 121 -8.25 -4.74 -0.61
CA VAL A 121 -9.22 -5.54 0.13
C VAL A 121 -10.53 -4.79 0.16
N THR A 122 -11.64 -5.46 -0.15
CA THR A 122 -13.00 -4.94 0.00
C THR A 122 -13.87 -5.91 0.80
N THR A 123 -14.71 -5.37 1.68
CA THR A 123 -15.72 -6.13 2.42
C THR A 123 -17.01 -5.33 2.54
N LYS A 124 -18.12 -6.02 2.79
CA LYS A 124 -19.43 -5.44 3.07
C LYS A 124 -19.87 -5.90 4.46
N ILE A 125 -20.15 -4.93 5.32
CA ILE A 125 -20.75 -5.10 6.63
C ILE A 125 -22.26 -4.91 6.46
N ASP A 126 -23.03 -5.97 6.68
CA ASP A 126 -24.49 -5.95 6.57
C ASP A 126 -25.16 -5.50 7.85
N ASN A 127 -24.50 -5.70 8.99
CA ASN A 127 -24.97 -5.27 10.28
C ASN A 127 -23.80 -5.21 11.27
N GLN A 128 -23.87 -4.28 12.22
CA GLN A 128 -23.02 -4.26 13.41
C GLN A 128 -23.77 -3.60 14.57
N THR A 129 -23.76 -4.21 15.75
CA THR A 129 -24.60 -3.80 16.89
C THR A 129 -23.83 -3.31 18.13
N THR A 130 -22.50 -3.35 18.07
CA THR A 130 -21.64 -3.13 19.23
C THR A 130 -21.64 -1.67 19.73
N GLY A 131 -21.45 -1.48 21.05
CA GLY A 131 -21.40 -0.15 21.69
C GLY A 131 -20.05 0.57 21.61
N PHE A 132 -19.92 1.62 22.44
CA PHE A 132 -18.78 2.57 22.48
C PHE A 132 -17.42 1.88 22.31
N TRP A 133 -16.68 2.30 21.28
CA TRP A 133 -15.32 1.85 20.92
C TRP A 133 -15.17 0.42 20.38
N ALA A 134 -16.24 -0.28 20.06
CA ALA A 134 -16.10 -1.48 19.24
C ALA A 134 -15.78 -1.13 17.78
N SER A 135 -14.99 -1.98 17.12
CA SER A 135 -14.71 -1.80 15.70
C SER A 135 -14.57 -3.10 14.95
N SER A 136 -15.01 -3.08 13.70
CA SER A 136 -14.94 -4.24 12.82
C SER A 136 -14.52 -3.79 11.44
N GLY A 137 -13.80 -4.65 10.72
CA GLY A 137 -13.36 -4.33 9.39
C GLY A 137 -12.15 -5.14 8.97
N ILE A 138 -11.23 -4.46 8.29
CA ILE A 138 -10.07 -5.05 7.64
C ILE A 138 -8.82 -4.81 8.50
N LEU A 139 -8.08 -5.88 8.76
CA LEU A 139 -6.77 -5.82 9.42
C LEU A 139 -5.71 -6.38 8.48
N ALA A 140 -4.60 -5.65 8.35
CA ALA A 140 -3.37 -6.13 7.73
C ALA A 140 -2.21 -5.99 8.73
N ARG A 141 -1.52 -7.08 9.04
CA ARG A 141 -0.40 -7.08 10.00
C ARG A 141 0.76 -7.94 9.54
N VAL A 142 1.95 -7.69 10.06
CA VAL A 142 3.07 -8.64 9.88
C VAL A 142 2.70 -9.95 10.58
N LYS A 143 2.91 -11.09 9.90
CA LYS A 143 2.70 -12.41 10.47
C LYS A 143 3.48 -12.56 11.78
N GLY A 144 2.76 -12.96 12.84
CA GLY A 144 3.31 -13.27 14.16
C GLY A 144 2.96 -14.70 14.57
N ASP A 145 3.61 -15.20 15.63
CA ASP A 145 3.27 -16.52 16.18
C ASP A 145 1.88 -16.47 16.84
N PRO A 146 0.94 -17.37 16.47
CA PRO A 146 -0.33 -17.49 17.17
C PRO A 146 -0.05 -17.94 18.61
N VAL A 147 -0.60 -17.23 19.59
CA VAL A 147 -0.62 -17.73 20.96
C VAL A 147 -2.03 -18.21 21.25
N GLY A 148 -2.13 -19.42 21.80
CA GLY A 148 -3.35 -20.24 21.79
C GLY A 148 -4.63 -19.59 22.34
N GLN A 149 -5.74 -20.30 22.12
CA GLN A 149 -7.12 -19.94 22.45
C GLN A 149 -7.28 -18.99 23.65
N GLY A 150 -7.69 -17.75 23.39
CA GLY A 150 -8.18 -16.82 24.41
C GLY A 150 -7.12 -16.15 25.29
N LEU A 151 -5.82 -16.38 25.06
CA LEU A 151 -4.74 -15.72 25.81
C LEU A 151 -4.07 -14.58 25.01
N GLY A 152 -4.64 -14.19 23.86
CA GLY A 152 -4.10 -13.14 22.98
C GLY A 152 -2.75 -13.49 22.36
N ASP A 153 -2.43 -12.92 21.20
CA ASP A 153 -1.12 -13.13 20.56
C ASP A 153 0.02 -12.53 21.38
N ALA A 154 1.21 -13.14 21.36
CA ALA A 154 2.38 -12.55 22.01
C ALA A 154 2.65 -11.15 21.42
N ILE A 155 2.80 -10.16 22.29
CA ILE A 155 3.12 -8.76 21.95
C ILE A 155 4.34 -8.68 21.01
N SER A 156 5.27 -9.62 21.10
CA SER A 156 6.46 -9.71 20.25
C SER A 156 6.18 -10.00 18.76
N GLY A 157 4.97 -10.46 18.41
CA GLY A 157 4.53 -10.73 17.03
C GLY A 157 3.72 -9.60 16.41
N PHE A 158 2.95 -8.86 17.22
CA PHE A 158 2.14 -7.71 16.79
C PHE A 158 3.00 -6.43 16.72
N ASN A 159 4.04 -6.46 15.89
CA ASN A 159 4.99 -5.35 15.81
C ASN A 159 4.51 -4.25 14.86
N SER A 160 3.61 -4.52 13.93
CA SER A 160 3.11 -3.52 12.98
C SER A 160 1.80 -3.95 12.34
N ALA A 161 0.83 -3.05 12.32
CA ALA A 161 -0.48 -3.26 11.71
C ALA A 161 -1.04 -2.00 11.03
N ALA A 162 -1.94 -2.22 10.07
CA ALA A 162 -2.83 -1.24 9.49
C ALA A 162 -4.27 -1.77 9.63
N VAL A 163 -5.16 -0.91 10.12
CA VAL A 163 -6.53 -1.29 10.49
C VAL A 163 -7.49 -0.32 9.81
N ALA A 164 -8.41 -0.81 8.99
CA ALA A 164 -9.49 -0.03 8.40
C ALA A 164 -10.82 -0.53 8.94
N SER A 165 -11.52 0.31 9.71
CA SER A 165 -12.62 -0.17 10.53
C SER A 165 -13.80 0.78 10.55
N PHE A 166 -14.97 0.21 10.77
CA PHE A 166 -16.16 0.93 11.16
C PHE A 166 -16.34 0.91 12.68
N TYR A 167 -16.65 2.08 13.24
CA TYR A 167 -16.89 2.32 14.65
C TYR A 167 -18.34 2.79 14.83
N PRO A 168 -19.25 1.94 15.35
CA PRO A 168 -20.54 2.38 15.83
C PRO A 168 -20.35 3.18 17.15
N ALA A 169 -20.57 4.49 17.11
CA ALA A 169 -20.60 5.34 18.30
C ALA A 169 -21.98 5.99 18.46
N GLU A 170 -22.43 6.18 19.71
CA GLU A 170 -23.78 6.66 20.05
C GLU A 170 -24.17 7.99 19.36
N ASP A 171 -23.20 8.88 19.12
CA ASP A 171 -23.44 10.21 18.56
C ASP A 171 -22.77 10.46 17.19
N ASN A 172 -21.87 9.58 16.73
CA ASN A 172 -21.14 9.79 15.47
C ASN A 172 -20.47 8.51 14.94
N HIS A 173 -21.13 7.81 14.03
CA HIS A 173 -20.54 6.67 13.33
C HIS A 173 -19.30 7.10 12.53
N GLN A 174 -18.24 6.30 12.60
CA GLN A 174 -16.96 6.67 12.00
C GLN A 174 -16.34 5.52 11.23
N ILE A 175 -15.63 5.88 10.16
CA ILE A 175 -14.59 5.03 9.61
C ILE A 175 -13.24 5.52 10.11
N GLN A 176 -12.35 4.61 10.46
CA GLN A 176 -10.99 4.93 10.89
C GLN A 176 -9.97 4.16 10.05
N LEU A 177 -8.82 4.79 9.85
CA LEU A 177 -7.59 4.12 9.42
C LEU A 177 -6.57 4.31 10.53
N GLN A 178 -6.16 3.21 11.16
CA GLN A 178 -5.19 3.21 12.25
C GLN A 178 -3.91 2.50 11.81
N ILE A 179 -2.77 3.11 12.12
CA ILE A 179 -1.47 2.45 12.06
C ILE A 179 -0.98 2.20 13.48
N ILE A 180 -0.52 0.98 13.71
CA ILE A 180 0.05 0.56 15.00
C ILE A 180 1.51 0.19 14.78
N ARG A 181 2.41 0.76 15.59
CA ARG A 181 3.87 0.54 15.53
C ARG A 181 4.45 0.30 16.93
N PRO A 182 5.65 -0.33 17.04
CA PRO A 182 6.37 -0.42 18.30
C PRO A 182 7.04 0.93 18.64
N ASN A 183 7.20 1.25 19.92
CA ASN A 183 7.99 2.42 20.34
C ASN A 183 9.44 2.33 19.83
N GLU A 184 9.99 3.43 19.31
CA GLU A 184 11.39 3.57 18.93
C GLU A 184 12.37 3.58 20.12
N THR A 185 11.90 3.78 21.37
CA THR A 185 12.78 4.10 22.52
C THR A 185 13.14 2.93 23.46
N GLY A 186 12.66 1.71 23.22
CA GLY A 186 13.18 0.49 23.88
C GLY A 186 12.95 0.37 25.41
N THR A 187 12.20 1.28 26.04
CA THR A 187 11.86 1.20 27.47
C THR A 187 10.35 1.21 27.67
N ALA A 188 9.79 0.01 27.87
CA ALA A 188 8.36 -0.32 27.92
C ALA A 188 7.62 -0.13 26.57
N ALA A 189 6.80 -1.11 26.19
CA ALA A 189 5.98 -1.05 24.99
C ALA A 189 5.02 0.14 25.10
N VAL A 190 5.25 1.19 24.32
CA VAL A 190 4.32 2.31 24.14
C VAL A 190 4.05 2.40 22.65
N GLU A 191 2.79 2.53 22.31
CA GLU A 191 2.27 2.38 20.96
C GLU A 191 2.31 3.76 20.30
N ASP A 192 2.83 3.86 19.07
CA ASP A 192 2.59 5.05 18.25
C ASP A 192 1.40 4.75 17.35
N GLU A 193 0.24 5.24 17.77
CA GLU A 193 -1.01 5.11 17.06
C GLU A 193 -1.31 6.39 16.31
N ASN A 194 -1.40 6.30 14.99
CA ASN A 194 -2.01 7.37 14.21
C ASN A 194 -3.48 7.02 14.00
N ASN A 195 -4.35 7.53 14.87
CA ASN A 195 -5.79 7.35 14.73
C ASN A 195 -6.42 8.58 14.08
N ALA A 196 -7.12 8.37 12.99
CA ALA A 196 -7.89 9.43 12.38
C ALA A 196 -9.15 8.88 11.70
N ALA A 197 -10.21 9.67 11.85
CA ALA A 197 -11.58 9.26 11.62
C ALA A 197 -12.33 10.20 10.68
N VAL A 198 -13.26 9.65 9.91
CA VAL A 198 -14.23 10.42 9.13
C VAL A 198 -15.66 10.00 9.52
N PRO A 199 -16.54 10.96 9.82
CA PRO A 199 -17.96 10.68 10.06
C PRO A 199 -18.62 10.01 8.85
N VAL A 200 -19.45 9.01 9.10
CA VAL A 200 -20.34 8.38 8.11
C VAL A 200 -21.76 8.35 8.65
N ALA A 201 -22.78 8.13 7.81
CA ALA A 201 -24.15 8.04 8.34
C ALA A 201 -24.35 6.76 9.19
N GLY A 202 -23.49 5.76 8.97
CA GLY A 202 -23.56 4.42 9.57
C GLY A 202 -24.93 3.79 9.40
N ILE A 203 -25.44 3.92 8.17
CA ILE A 203 -26.49 3.06 7.65
C ILE A 203 -25.83 1.80 7.09
N PHE A 204 -26.47 0.66 7.31
CA PHE A 204 -26.06 -0.60 6.69
C PHE A 204 -26.89 -0.90 5.45
N PRO A 205 -26.32 -1.55 4.43
CA PRO A 205 -24.96 -2.10 4.39
C PRO A 205 -23.88 -1.01 4.26
N LEU A 206 -22.70 -1.28 4.82
CA LEU A 206 -21.53 -0.42 4.70
C LEU A 206 -20.40 -1.21 4.06
N TYR A 207 -19.83 -0.67 3.00
CA TYR A 207 -18.67 -1.24 2.33
C TYR A 207 -17.41 -0.56 2.86
N LEU A 208 -16.40 -1.37 3.17
CA LEU A 208 -15.07 -0.91 3.54
C LEU A 208 -14.07 -1.40 2.52
N ARG A 209 -13.10 -0.54 2.20
CA ARG A 209 -11.97 -0.90 1.34
C ARG A 209 -10.66 -0.41 1.91
N MET A 210 -9.63 -1.25 1.87
CA MET A 210 -8.25 -0.91 2.19
C MET A 210 -7.38 -1.14 0.96
N VAL A 211 -6.55 -0.17 0.60
CA VAL A 211 -5.57 -0.28 -0.49
C VAL A 211 -4.17 -0.12 0.08
N LYS A 212 -3.29 -1.07 -0.23
CA LYS A 212 -1.85 -1.03 0.04
C LYS A 212 -1.06 -0.86 -1.24
N GLU A 213 -0.21 0.16 -1.29
CA GLU A 213 0.75 0.40 -2.38
C GLU A 213 2.16 0.59 -1.80
N GLY A 214 3.01 -0.44 -1.90
CA GLY A 214 4.29 -0.45 -1.20
C GLY A 214 4.06 -0.29 0.32
N PRO A 215 4.63 0.75 0.97
CA PRO A 215 4.42 1.01 2.39
C PRO A 215 3.19 1.88 2.69
N THR A 216 2.46 2.34 1.69
CA THR A 216 1.33 3.27 1.89
C THR A 216 0.02 2.52 2.02
N PHE A 217 -0.88 3.05 2.86
CA PHE A 217 -2.21 2.53 3.08
C PHE A 217 -3.23 3.67 2.95
N THR A 218 -4.35 3.35 2.29
CA THR A 218 -5.53 4.22 2.25
C THR A 218 -6.78 3.39 2.54
N SER A 219 -7.80 4.04 3.11
CA SER A 219 -9.10 3.42 3.35
C SER A 219 -10.22 4.23 2.70
N TRP A 220 -11.29 3.52 2.36
CA TRP A 220 -12.47 4.07 1.73
C TRP A 220 -13.71 3.42 2.34
N ALA A 221 -14.83 4.14 2.29
CA ALA A 221 -16.13 3.56 2.57
C ALA A 221 -17.18 3.95 1.55
N SER A 222 -18.22 3.14 1.45
CA SER A 222 -19.38 3.37 0.60
C SER A 222 -20.63 2.82 1.26
N GLU A 223 -21.76 3.49 1.09
CA GLU A 223 -23.08 3.01 1.57
C GLU A 223 -23.83 2.23 0.47
N ASP A 224 -23.33 2.23 -0.76
CA ASP A 224 -23.98 1.60 -1.91
C ASP A 224 -23.06 0.69 -2.74
N GLY A 225 -21.78 0.58 -2.37
CA GLY A 225 -20.76 -0.23 -3.04
C GLY A 225 -20.24 0.39 -4.34
N THR A 226 -20.72 1.57 -4.73
CA THR A 226 -20.40 2.24 -6.00
C THR A 226 -19.79 3.62 -5.82
N ASN A 227 -20.31 4.42 -4.88
CA ASN A 227 -19.85 5.76 -4.56
C ASN A 227 -18.94 5.69 -3.34
N TRP A 228 -17.64 5.82 -3.57
CA TRP A 228 -16.63 5.66 -2.54
C TRP A 228 -16.11 7.01 -2.03
N SER A 229 -16.12 7.18 -0.71
CA SER A 229 -15.49 8.31 -0.03
C SER A 229 -14.17 7.85 0.57
N GLN A 230 -13.07 8.50 0.17
CA GLN A 230 -11.76 8.22 0.75
C GLN A 230 -11.66 8.85 2.14
N TYR A 231 -11.03 8.15 3.06
CA TYR A 231 -10.46 8.76 4.24
C TYR A 231 -9.29 9.70 3.85
N ASN A 232 -9.29 10.96 4.30
CA ASN A 232 -8.38 12.01 3.83
C ASN A 232 -6.90 11.85 4.29
N GLY A 233 -6.55 10.82 5.05
CA GLY A 233 -5.17 10.53 5.44
C GLY A 233 -4.58 9.38 4.63
N LEU A 234 -3.36 9.59 4.14
CA LEU A 234 -2.49 8.52 3.67
C LEU A 234 -1.59 8.13 4.83
N GLU A 235 -1.57 6.84 5.12
CA GLU A 235 -0.75 6.29 6.18
C GLU A 235 0.45 5.54 5.61
N VAL A 236 1.60 5.61 6.29
CA VAL A 236 2.84 4.94 5.85
C VAL A 236 3.31 3.97 6.92
N ASN A 237 3.55 2.72 6.56
CA ASN A 237 4.17 1.73 7.43
C ASN A 237 5.16 0.86 6.63
N ALA A 238 6.45 1.20 6.73
CA ALA A 238 7.51 0.50 6.00
C ALA A 238 7.68 -0.96 6.41
N ALA A 239 7.37 -1.31 7.67
CA ALA A 239 7.46 -2.69 8.15
C ALA A 239 6.44 -3.61 7.46
N LEU A 240 5.31 -3.06 7.01
CA LEU A 240 4.30 -3.79 6.24
C LEU A 240 4.66 -3.95 4.75
N ALA A 241 5.80 -3.41 4.31
CA ALA A 241 6.30 -3.52 2.93
C ALA A 241 7.66 -4.22 2.83
N GLU A 242 8.16 -4.79 3.93
CA GLU A 242 9.49 -5.38 3.98
C GLU A 242 9.55 -6.69 3.18
N SER A 243 10.38 -6.71 2.14
CA SER A 243 10.59 -7.88 1.29
C SER A 243 11.00 -9.11 2.10
N GLY A 244 10.39 -10.25 1.81
CA GLY A 244 10.64 -11.52 2.50
C GLY A 244 9.83 -11.73 3.78
N LYS A 245 9.02 -10.74 4.20
CA LYS A 245 7.99 -10.92 5.24
C LYS A 245 6.67 -11.39 4.64
N THR A 246 5.82 -11.92 5.52
CA THR A 246 4.45 -12.30 5.21
C THR A 246 3.51 -11.44 6.03
N LEU A 247 2.43 -10.99 5.41
CA LEU A 247 1.32 -10.32 6.06
C LEU A 247 0.17 -11.27 6.27
N GLU A 248 -0.56 -11.08 7.35
CA GLU A 248 -1.88 -11.65 7.57
C GLU A 248 -2.89 -10.54 7.28
N VAL A 249 -3.79 -10.79 6.34
CA VAL A 249 -4.78 -9.80 5.87
C VAL A 249 -6.17 -10.42 5.92
N GLY A 250 -7.14 -9.74 6.51
CA GLY A 250 -8.44 -10.35 6.72
C GLY A 250 -9.44 -9.53 7.54
N LEU A 251 -10.44 -10.22 8.08
CA LEU A 251 -11.55 -9.62 8.81
C LEU A 251 -11.43 -9.84 10.31
N TYR A 252 -11.74 -8.80 11.07
CA TYR A 252 -11.65 -8.82 12.52
C TYR A 252 -12.85 -8.12 13.18
N ASN A 253 -13.06 -8.41 14.46
CA ASN A 253 -14.00 -7.71 15.33
C ASN A 253 -13.36 -7.43 16.69
N THR A 254 -13.37 -6.19 17.18
CA THR A 254 -12.87 -5.79 18.50
C THR A 254 -13.96 -5.13 19.33
N ARG A 255 -13.72 -5.10 20.65
CA ARG A 255 -14.58 -4.46 21.63
C ARG A 255 -13.79 -3.90 22.81
N TYR A 256 -13.90 -2.59 23.02
CA TYR A 256 -13.23 -1.89 24.11
C TYR A 256 -14.15 -1.54 25.28
N GLY A 257 -14.59 -2.58 26.01
CA GLY A 257 -15.51 -2.44 27.15
C GLY A 257 -16.93 -2.02 26.73
N GLY A 258 -17.99 -2.53 27.36
CA GLY A 258 -19.38 -2.13 27.03
C GLY A 258 -20.38 -3.29 26.97
N SER A 259 -21.41 -3.21 26.13
CA SER A 259 -22.39 -4.29 25.90
C SER A 259 -21.85 -5.36 24.93
N ALA A 260 -22.50 -6.54 24.88
CA ALA A 260 -22.24 -7.52 23.83
C ALA A 260 -22.52 -6.90 22.45
N GLY A 261 -21.88 -7.43 21.42
CA GLY A 261 -22.30 -7.09 20.08
C GLY A 261 -21.68 -7.97 19.01
N ASP A 262 -22.20 -7.77 17.82
CA ASP A 262 -21.96 -8.62 16.67
C ASP A 262 -21.66 -7.82 15.42
N VAL A 263 -21.05 -8.50 14.46
CA VAL A 263 -20.88 -8.04 13.09
C VAL A 263 -21.25 -9.15 12.11
N ASP A 264 -21.96 -8.77 11.04
CA ASP A 264 -22.28 -9.61 9.89
C ASP A 264 -21.48 -9.10 8.68
N PHE A 265 -20.49 -9.86 8.22
CA PHE A 265 -19.80 -9.59 6.96
C PHE A 265 -20.39 -10.42 5.82
N ASP A 266 -20.84 -9.78 4.76
CA ASP A 266 -21.42 -10.42 3.57
C ASP A 266 -20.36 -11.05 2.67
N PHE A 267 -19.21 -10.39 2.50
CA PHE A 267 -18.09 -10.97 1.75
C PHE A 267 -16.74 -10.42 2.18
N PHE A 268 -15.69 -11.17 1.84
CA PHE A 268 -14.31 -10.70 1.79
C PHE A 268 -13.77 -10.88 0.39
N GLU A 269 -13.16 -9.84 -0.16
CA GLU A 269 -12.46 -9.89 -1.44
C GLU A 269 -11.09 -9.23 -1.31
N ILE A 270 -10.05 -9.87 -1.82
CA ILE A 270 -8.71 -9.30 -1.92
C ILE A 270 -8.15 -9.51 -3.32
N ASN A 271 -7.72 -8.41 -3.94
CA ASN A 271 -6.98 -8.42 -5.18
C ASN A 271 -5.50 -8.14 -4.88
N ILE A 272 -4.67 -9.16 -5.00
CA ILE A 272 -3.22 -9.09 -4.74
C ILE A 272 -2.52 -8.86 -6.07
N THR A 273 -1.60 -7.89 -6.12
CA THR A 273 -0.89 -7.51 -7.34
C THR A 273 0.59 -7.32 -7.08
N ASP A 274 1.41 -7.54 -8.11
CA ASP A 274 2.80 -7.10 -8.08
C ASP A 274 2.85 -5.56 -7.98
N PRO A 275 3.77 -4.99 -7.19
CA PRO A 275 4.01 -3.55 -7.24
C PRO A 275 4.34 -3.15 -8.67
N VAL A 276 3.70 -2.09 -9.17
CA VAL A 276 4.02 -1.54 -10.48
C VAL A 276 5.46 -1.04 -10.44
N THR A 277 6.37 -1.83 -11.03
CA THR A 277 7.76 -1.42 -11.17
C THR A 277 7.85 -0.48 -12.35
N VAL A 278 8.11 0.80 -12.08
CA VAL A 278 8.38 1.76 -13.14
C VAL A 278 9.66 1.36 -13.84
N THR A 279 9.58 1.12 -15.15
CA THR A 279 10.74 0.77 -15.99
C THR A 279 11.05 1.84 -17.03
N SER A 280 10.11 2.77 -17.26
CA SER A 280 10.31 3.94 -18.13
C SER A 280 9.51 5.13 -17.61
N ALA A 281 10.01 6.34 -17.79
CA ALA A 281 9.27 7.57 -17.49
C ALA A 281 9.66 8.69 -18.47
N THR A 282 8.66 9.33 -19.10
CA THR A 282 8.87 10.45 -20.01
C THR A 282 8.39 11.76 -19.38
N TRP A 283 9.20 12.82 -19.46
CA TRP A 283 8.77 14.16 -19.05
C TRP A 283 7.70 14.70 -20.02
N ILE A 284 6.57 15.21 -19.51
CA ILE A 284 5.42 15.61 -20.36
C ILE A 284 5.02 17.08 -20.28
N VAL A 285 5.63 17.89 -19.41
CA VAL A 285 5.25 19.30 -19.23
C VAL A 285 6.19 20.26 -19.97
N ASP A 286 5.63 21.22 -20.71
CA ASP A 286 6.39 22.31 -21.37
C ASP A 286 6.68 23.47 -20.40
N SER A 287 7.19 23.14 -19.21
CA SER A 287 7.53 24.11 -18.16
C SER A 287 8.75 23.65 -17.38
N ALA A 288 9.34 24.58 -16.63
CA ALA A 288 10.19 24.15 -15.53
C ALA A 288 9.33 23.35 -14.54
N GLY A 289 9.91 22.34 -13.88
CA GLY A 289 9.14 21.50 -12.98
C GLY A 289 10.01 20.64 -12.07
N ASN A 290 9.38 20.23 -10.96
CA ASN A 290 9.98 19.32 -9.99
C ASN A 290 9.98 17.88 -10.53
N TRP A 291 11.14 17.22 -10.52
CA TRP A 291 11.28 15.79 -10.81
C TRP A 291 10.37 14.94 -9.91
N ASN A 292 10.19 15.34 -8.65
CA ASN A 292 9.38 14.63 -7.66
C ASN A 292 7.89 14.95 -7.71
N ASN A 293 7.41 15.65 -8.75
CA ASN A 293 5.99 15.79 -8.99
C ASN A 293 5.55 14.76 -10.03
N PHE A 294 4.79 13.75 -9.61
CA PHE A 294 4.30 12.68 -10.49
C PHE A 294 3.53 13.21 -11.71
N ALA A 295 2.84 14.36 -11.57
CA ALA A 295 2.06 14.96 -12.66
C ALA A 295 2.92 15.49 -13.83
N ASN A 296 4.24 15.59 -13.65
CA ASN A 296 5.17 15.98 -14.71
C ASN A 296 5.62 14.80 -15.59
N TRP A 297 5.26 13.57 -15.23
CA TRP A 297 5.63 12.33 -15.91
C TRP A 297 4.43 11.69 -16.62
N ASP A 298 4.69 10.91 -17.68
CA ASP A 298 3.62 10.26 -18.44
C ASP A 298 2.75 9.29 -17.61
N ALA A 299 1.49 9.14 -18.02
CA ALA A 299 0.49 8.35 -17.31
C ALA A 299 0.73 6.83 -17.34
N ASN A 300 1.71 6.34 -18.13
CA ASN A 300 2.13 4.93 -18.05
C ASN A 300 2.94 4.66 -16.78
N VAL A 301 3.25 5.71 -16.02
CA VAL A 301 3.84 5.71 -14.69
C VAL A 301 2.79 6.09 -13.64
N ALA A 302 1.64 5.43 -13.65
CA ALA A 302 0.53 5.76 -12.75
C ALA A 302 1.01 5.79 -11.27
N GLY A 303 0.98 6.98 -10.67
CA GLY A 303 1.28 7.20 -9.25
C GLY A 303 2.77 7.19 -8.85
N ALA A 304 3.71 7.05 -9.78
CA ALA A 304 5.12 6.86 -9.41
C ALA A 304 6.08 7.92 -9.99
N ILE A 305 7.06 8.29 -9.19
CA ILE A 305 8.16 9.21 -9.55
C ILE A 305 9.35 8.34 -10.01
N PRO A 306 10.05 8.68 -11.11
CA PRO A 306 11.21 7.91 -11.55
C PRO A 306 12.38 8.08 -10.58
N ASN A 307 12.45 7.19 -9.60
CA ASN A 307 13.46 7.21 -8.54
C ASN A 307 13.88 5.78 -8.14
N ASN A 308 14.37 5.00 -9.11
CA ASN A 308 14.91 3.67 -8.85
C ASN A 308 15.93 3.24 -9.93
N ASN A 309 16.65 2.14 -9.67
CA ASN A 309 17.72 1.60 -10.52
C ASN A 309 17.23 0.73 -11.71
N GLN A 310 15.94 0.78 -12.04
CA GLN A 310 15.30 0.08 -13.15
C GLN A 310 14.74 1.05 -14.20
N VAL A 311 14.49 2.31 -13.84
CA VAL A 311 13.79 3.28 -14.70
C VAL A 311 14.68 3.85 -15.79
N ALA A 312 14.19 3.79 -17.02
CA ALA A 312 14.68 4.58 -18.13
C ALA A 312 13.94 5.92 -18.25
N VAL A 313 14.62 7.02 -17.95
CA VAL A 313 14.09 8.39 -18.06
C VAL A 313 14.29 8.92 -19.47
N LEU A 314 13.24 9.51 -20.04
CA LEU A 314 13.25 10.18 -21.33
C LEU A 314 12.88 11.66 -21.17
N PHE A 315 13.84 12.53 -21.48
CA PHE A 315 13.63 13.95 -21.73
C PHE A 315 13.41 14.17 -23.23
N GLY A 316 12.19 13.88 -23.67
CA GLY A 316 11.77 13.89 -25.08
C GLY A 316 11.25 15.25 -25.56
N SER A 317 10.29 15.24 -26.48
CA SER A 317 9.81 16.43 -27.18
C SER A 317 8.90 17.39 -26.38
N ALA A 318 8.76 17.19 -25.07
CA ALA A 318 7.78 17.94 -24.27
C ALA A 318 8.07 19.45 -24.19
N ILE A 319 9.34 19.85 -24.19
CA ILE A 319 9.71 21.27 -24.09
C ILE A 319 9.91 21.91 -25.46
N THR A 320 9.44 23.14 -25.63
CA THR A 320 9.56 23.92 -26.88
C THR A 320 10.61 25.04 -26.81
N ALA A 321 11.18 25.28 -25.62
CA ALA A 321 12.29 26.18 -25.33
C ALA A 321 13.12 25.60 -24.17
N PRO A 322 14.33 26.09 -23.87
CA PRO A 322 15.11 25.62 -22.74
C PRO A 322 14.33 25.61 -21.41
N LYS A 323 14.33 24.50 -20.68
CA LYS A 323 13.67 24.35 -19.37
C LYS A 323 14.57 23.68 -18.34
N THR A 324 14.25 23.95 -17.08
CA THR A 324 14.89 23.31 -15.92
C THR A 324 13.99 22.23 -15.34
N VAL A 325 14.52 21.02 -15.21
CA VAL A 325 13.94 19.96 -14.39
C VAL A 325 14.73 19.93 -13.11
N TYR A 326 14.10 20.28 -11.98
CA TYR A 326 14.81 20.40 -10.71
C TYR A 326 14.42 19.30 -9.73
N SER A 327 15.35 18.88 -8.89
CA SER A 327 15.10 18.00 -7.74
C SER A 327 15.88 18.49 -6.54
N ASP A 328 15.20 18.73 -5.42
CA ASP A 328 15.84 19.09 -4.14
C ASP A 328 15.99 17.89 -3.20
N SER A 329 15.69 16.70 -3.71
CA SER A 329 15.89 15.41 -3.05
C SER A 329 16.67 14.48 -3.98
N ALA A 330 17.47 13.58 -3.41
CA ALA A 330 18.25 12.65 -4.21
C ALA A 330 17.32 11.74 -5.02
N VAL A 331 17.66 11.52 -6.30
CA VAL A 331 16.91 10.64 -7.20
C VAL A 331 17.84 9.63 -7.88
N ALA A 332 17.30 8.47 -8.25
CA ALA A 332 18.01 7.43 -8.99
C ALA A 332 17.33 7.07 -10.32
N ALA A 333 18.13 6.74 -11.32
CA ALA A 333 17.66 6.23 -12.61
C ALA A 333 18.63 5.19 -13.18
N LYS A 334 18.12 4.23 -13.95
CA LYS A 334 18.95 3.31 -14.73
C LYS A 334 19.56 3.98 -15.95
N SER A 335 18.75 4.76 -16.64
CA SER A 335 19.23 5.52 -17.79
C SER A 335 18.54 6.85 -17.91
N ILE A 336 19.24 7.85 -18.42
CA ILE A 336 18.66 9.14 -18.80
C ILE A 336 18.97 9.37 -20.28
N THR A 337 17.93 9.66 -21.07
CA THR A 337 18.06 10.01 -22.49
C THR A 337 17.53 11.42 -22.71
N PHE A 338 18.35 12.27 -23.31
CA PHE A 338 17.93 13.57 -23.84
C PHE A 338 17.68 13.44 -25.34
N ASP A 339 16.43 13.65 -25.73
CA ASP A 339 15.99 13.62 -27.12
C ASP A 339 15.15 14.87 -27.43
N ASN A 340 15.74 16.05 -27.20
CA ASN A 340 15.14 17.32 -27.55
C ASN A 340 16.18 18.30 -28.08
N ALA A 341 15.87 19.04 -29.15
CA ALA A 341 16.77 20.07 -29.66
C ALA A 341 16.96 21.22 -28.65
N ASN A 342 15.96 21.48 -27.80
CA ASN A 342 16.01 22.45 -26.72
C ASN A 342 16.69 21.87 -25.48
N LYS A 343 17.42 22.73 -24.76
CA LYS A 343 18.13 22.34 -23.54
C LYS A 343 17.16 21.91 -22.44
N TYR A 344 17.40 20.71 -21.93
CA TYR A 344 17.03 20.36 -20.56
C TYR A 344 18.23 20.63 -19.65
N ALA A 345 18.00 21.41 -18.59
CA ALA A 345 18.94 21.59 -17.49
C ALA A 345 18.41 20.82 -16.27
N VAL A 346 19.14 19.79 -15.83
CA VAL A 346 18.81 19.03 -14.62
C VAL A 346 19.51 19.68 -13.43
N ALA A 347 18.75 20.28 -12.51
CA ALA A 347 19.27 21.13 -11.44
C ALA A 347 18.64 20.79 -10.07
N GLY A 348 18.92 21.62 -9.08
CA GLY A 348 18.43 21.47 -7.71
C GLY A 348 19.52 20.98 -6.74
N THR A 349 19.17 20.91 -5.46
CA THR A 349 20.11 20.49 -4.40
C THR A 349 20.19 18.97 -4.22
N GLY A 350 19.27 18.23 -4.80
CA GLY A 350 19.22 16.77 -4.79
C GLY A 350 20.04 16.18 -5.93
N GLY A 351 21.02 15.33 -5.57
CA GLY A 351 21.86 14.63 -6.55
C GLY A 351 21.11 13.63 -7.41
N VAL A 352 21.64 13.33 -8.59
CA VAL A 352 21.17 12.25 -9.47
C VAL A 352 22.13 11.08 -9.37
N THR A 353 21.62 9.88 -9.08
CA THR A 353 22.40 8.64 -9.07
C THR A 353 22.06 7.79 -10.29
N LEU A 354 23.07 7.44 -11.09
CA LEU A 354 22.94 6.44 -12.15
C LEU A 354 23.25 5.06 -11.58
N ALA A 355 22.22 4.22 -11.48
CA ALA A 355 22.28 2.90 -10.87
C ALA A 355 21.53 1.89 -11.72
N ALA A 356 22.11 0.71 -11.94
CA ALA A 356 21.45 -0.36 -12.69
C ALA A 356 21.23 -1.58 -11.81
N ASN A 357 19.98 -2.06 -11.72
CA ASN A 357 19.66 -3.33 -11.07
C ASN A 357 20.35 -4.52 -11.77
N THR A 358 20.62 -4.38 -13.07
CA THR A 358 21.25 -5.35 -13.96
C THR A 358 22.01 -4.62 -15.06
N GLY A 359 23.23 -5.08 -15.37
CA GLY A 359 24.05 -4.51 -16.44
C GLY A 359 24.71 -3.19 -16.07
N SER A 360 24.70 -2.23 -16.99
CA SER A 360 25.30 -0.90 -16.83
C SER A 360 24.22 0.18 -16.92
N ALA A 361 24.46 1.30 -16.26
CA ALA A 361 23.64 2.50 -16.43
C ALA A 361 24.04 3.23 -17.72
N SER A 362 23.18 4.14 -18.21
CA SER A 362 23.49 4.91 -19.42
C SER A 362 23.02 6.35 -19.37
N LEU A 363 23.78 7.21 -20.05
CA LEU A 363 23.45 8.61 -20.23
C LEU A 363 23.57 8.97 -21.71
N ILE A 364 22.46 9.27 -22.37
CA ILE A 364 22.40 9.39 -23.83
C ILE A 364 21.94 10.79 -24.21
N VAL A 365 22.63 11.42 -25.17
CA VAL A 365 22.19 12.66 -25.82
C VAL A 365 22.04 12.42 -27.32
N SER A 366 20.79 12.26 -27.75
CA SER A 366 20.42 11.96 -29.14
C SER A 366 20.40 13.21 -30.02
N GLN A 367 20.01 14.35 -29.45
CA GLN A 367 20.01 15.66 -30.11
C GLN A 367 20.19 16.76 -29.07
N GLY A 368 20.49 17.99 -29.50
CA GLY A 368 20.55 19.16 -28.62
C GLY A 368 21.82 19.30 -27.77
N SER A 369 21.77 20.24 -26.84
CA SER A 369 22.83 20.51 -25.87
C SER A 369 22.23 20.65 -24.47
N HIS A 370 22.57 19.71 -23.60
CA HIS A 370 21.94 19.50 -22.30
C HIS A 370 22.95 19.62 -21.17
N GLU A 371 22.46 19.80 -19.95
CA GLU A 371 23.35 19.93 -18.80
C GLU A 371 22.80 19.32 -17.51
N PHE A 372 23.72 18.81 -16.69
CA PHE A 372 23.51 18.59 -15.27
C PHE A 372 24.17 19.71 -14.49
N GLN A 373 23.38 20.38 -13.66
CA GLN A 373 23.82 21.36 -12.67
C GLN A 373 23.74 20.81 -11.23
N THR A 374 23.08 19.66 -11.04
CA THR A 374 23.13 18.89 -9.79
C THR A 374 24.31 17.91 -9.79
N SER A 375 24.70 17.40 -8.62
CA SER A 375 25.72 16.34 -8.53
C SER A 375 25.25 15.08 -9.24
N LEU A 376 26.18 14.39 -9.89
CA LEU A 376 25.94 13.14 -10.59
C LEU A 376 26.80 12.04 -9.94
N THR A 377 26.16 11.03 -9.38
CA THR A 377 26.84 9.87 -8.77
C THR A 377 26.63 8.63 -9.62
N LEU A 378 27.67 7.83 -9.80
CA LEU A 378 27.57 6.52 -10.42
C LEU A 378 27.53 5.46 -9.32
N ALA A 379 26.50 4.62 -9.33
CA ALA A 379 26.39 3.41 -8.49
C ALA A 379 26.49 2.13 -9.34
N SER A 380 26.87 2.28 -10.61
CA SER A 380 27.10 1.20 -11.58
C SER A 380 28.02 1.72 -12.67
N ASN A 381 28.71 0.80 -13.37
CA ASN A 381 29.41 1.18 -14.60
C ASN A 381 28.43 1.87 -15.55
N THR A 382 28.85 2.98 -16.15
CA THR A 382 27.97 3.88 -16.90
C THR A 382 28.56 4.17 -18.27
N THR A 383 27.74 4.09 -19.31
CA THR A 383 28.11 4.59 -20.65
C THR A 383 27.44 5.93 -20.91
N ALA A 384 28.22 6.99 -21.07
CA ALA A 384 27.76 8.26 -21.60
C ALA A 384 27.96 8.29 -23.13
N ASN A 385 26.90 8.53 -23.89
CA ASN A 385 26.95 8.61 -25.35
C ASN A 385 26.35 9.94 -25.83
N ALA A 386 27.15 10.74 -26.52
CA ALA A 386 26.68 11.94 -27.21
C ALA A 386 26.74 11.70 -28.73
N ALA A 387 25.59 11.76 -29.40
CA ALA A 387 25.53 11.69 -30.86
C ALA A 387 26.31 12.84 -31.54
N ALA A 388 26.63 12.71 -32.83
CA ALA A 388 27.36 13.75 -33.55
C ALA A 388 26.62 15.10 -33.49
N ASN A 389 27.37 16.18 -33.24
CA ASN A 389 26.85 17.54 -33.05
C ASN A 389 25.96 17.74 -31.81
N THR A 390 25.96 16.81 -30.85
CA THR A 390 25.28 16.98 -29.57
C THR A 390 26.28 17.20 -28.44
N LYS A 391 25.77 17.68 -27.30
CA LYS A 391 26.60 18.05 -26.18
C LYS A 391 25.91 17.76 -24.85
N LEU A 392 26.69 17.21 -23.91
CA LEU A 392 26.33 17.10 -22.50
C LEU A 392 27.37 17.86 -21.66
N ASP A 393 26.92 18.79 -20.83
CA ASP A 393 27.74 19.45 -19.82
C ASP A 393 27.39 18.93 -18.42
N ILE A 394 28.36 18.38 -17.68
CA ILE A 394 28.24 18.08 -16.26
C ILE A 394 28.92 19.23 -15.50
N ASN A 395 28.12 20.15 -14.98
CA ASN A 395 28.56 21.43 -14.41
C ASN A 395 28.73 21.41 -12.87
N ASN A 396 28.52 20.25 -12.25
CA ASN A 396 28.69 20.03 -10.82
C ASN A 396 29.53 18.75 -10.59
N THR A 397 29.70 18.34 -9.33
CA THR A 397 30.49 17.16 -8.98
C THR A 397 30.01 15.91 -9.72
N LEU A 398 30.94 15.23 -10.36
CA LEU A 398 30.79 13.87 -10.85
C LEU A 398 31.48 12.91 -9.87
N ASP A 399 30.70 12.13 -9.14
CA ASP A 399 31.20 11.07 -8.27
C ASP A 399 31.10 9.73 -8.99
N LEU A 400 32.24 9.11 -9.29
CA LEU A 400 32.29 7.81 -9.94
C LEU A 400 31.93 6.67 -9.00
N GLY A 401 31.97 6.86 -7.67
CA GLY A 401 31.61 5.81 -6.71
C GLY A 401 32.43 4.52 -6.84
N GLY A 402 33.65 4.60 -7.39
CA GLY A 402 34.47 3.42 -7.72
C GLY A 402 34.08 2.69 -9.02
N HIS A 403 33.16 3.25 -9.81
CA HIS A 403 32.70 2.69 -11.09
C HIS A 403 33.35 3.33 -12.31
N THR A 404 33.26 2.63 -13.45
CA THR A 404 33.79 3.12 -14.73
C THR A 404 32.76 4.00 -15.45
N LEU A 405 33.17 5.21 -15.85
CA LEU A 405 32.48 6.01 -16.85
C LEU A 405 33.11 5.79 -18.23
N THR A 406 32.35 5.25 -19.18
CA THR A 406 32.77 5.13 -20.58
C THR A 406 32.10 6.22 -21.40
N ILE A 407 32.89 7.11 -22.01
CA ILE A 407 32.39 8.14 -22.93
C ILE A 407 32.49 7.62 -24.36
N SER A 408 31.42 7.78 -25.14
CA SER A 408 31.29 7.29 -26.51
C SER A 408 30.47 8.26 -27.39
N GLY A 409 30.42 7.99 -28.70
CA GLY A 409 29.68 8.81 -29.67
C GLY A 409 30.53 9.87 -30.37
N GLY A 410 29.92 10.61 -31.30
CA GLY A 410 30.59 11.65 -32.10
C GLY A 410 30.43 13.08 -31.56
N GLY A 411 29.68 13.24 -30.46
CA GLY A 411 29.43 14.52 -29.79
C GLY A 411 30.39 14.78 -28.62
N GLN A 412 30.02 15.70 -27.75
CA GLN A 412 30.83 16.13 -26.61
C GLN A 412 30.17 15.74 -25.28
N VAL A 413 30.96 15.20 -24.36
CA VAL A 413 30.61 15.06 -22.95
C VAL A 413 31.68 15.83 -22.16
N ASN A 414 31.30 16.96 -21.60
CA ASN A 414 32.21 17.81 -20.84
C ASN A 414 31.95 17.63 -19.34
N ILE A 415 33.03 17.51 -18.59
CA ILE A 415 33.00 17.54 -17.13
C ILE A 415 33.67 18.85 -16.72
N ASN A 416 32.86 19.79 -16.25
CA ASN A 416 33.28 21.19 -16.05
C ASN A 416 33.57 21.48 -14.57
N ASN A 417 33.62 20.45 -13.72
CA ASN A 417 33.79 20.58 -12.27
C ASN A 417 34.52 19.34 -11.70
N ASP A 418 34.50 19.17 -10.38
CA ASP A 418 35.22 18.11 -9.66
C ASP A 418 34.78 16.70 -10.10
N VAL A 419 35.79 15.82 -10.27
CA VAL A 419 35.61 14.38 -10.42
C VAL A 419 36.12 13.68 -9.17
N VAL A 420 35.25 12.94 -8.51
CA VAL A 420 35.59 12.09 -7.37
C VAL A 420 35.64 10.64 -7.85
N SER A 421 36.79 9.98 -7.76
CA SER A 421 36.95 8.62 -8.30
C SER A 421 36.58 7.49 -7.33
N GLY A 422 36.22 7.81 -6.08
CA GLY A 422 36.22 6.86 -4.96
C GLY A 422 37.63 6.52 -4.49
N ASN A 423 37.81 6.23 -3.19
CA ASN A 423 39.07 5.73 -2.67
C ASN A 423 39.33 4.35 -3.27
N GLY A 424 40.41 4.22 -4.04
CA GLY A 424 40.89 2.93 -4.56
C GLY A 424 41.33 1.95 -3.49
#